data_AF-N8UYR3-F1
#
_entry.id   AF-N8UYR3-F1
#
_cell.length_a   1.000
_cell.length_b   1.000
_cell.length_c   1.000
_cell.angle_alpha   90.00
_cell.angle_beta   90.00
_cell.angle_gamma   90.00
#
_symmetry.space_group_name_H-M   'P 1'
#
loop_
_entity.id
_entity.type
_entity.pdbx_description
1 polymer ?
#
loop_
_entity_poly.entity_id
_entity_poly.type
_entity_poly.pdbx_seq_one_letter_code
_entity_poly.pdbx_strand_id
1 'polypeptide(L)' 'MNENQLFELFYMDVKPSMNPPLMPRHNCEGVKTFWRERFMNAYYGRQEPSALMVWGEVPQMWLAGYNHAKENQD' A
#
# COMPACT_ATOMS: atom_id res chain seq x y z
N MET A 1 -1.33 -0.64 -16.69
CA MET A 1 -0.32 -0.64 -15.60
C MET A 1 -0.43 -1.98 -14.90
N ASN A 2 0.70 -2.65 -14.63
CA ASN A 2 0.69 -3.91 -13.87
C ASN A 2 0.77 -3.66 -12.35
N GLU A 3 0.57 -4.71 -11.56
CA GLU A 3 0.54 -4.66 -10.09
C GLU A 3 1.83 -4.15 -9.47
N ASN A 4 3.00 -4.45 -10.06
CA ASN A 4 4.28 -3.97 -9.55
C ASN A 4 4.46 -2.48 -9.83
N GLN A 5 4.08 -2.00 -11.01
CA GLN A 5 4.10 -0.58 -11.34
C GLN A 5 3.14 0.21 -10.44
N LEU A 6 1.96 -0.33 -10.18
CA LEU A 6 0.97 0.29 -9.30
C LEU A 6 1.44 0.31 -7.85
N PHE A 7 2.13 -0.74 -7.41
CA PHE A 7 2.79 -0.76 -6.10
C PHE A 7 3.85 0.34 -5.98
N GLU A 8 4.70 0.54 -6.99
CA GLU A 8 5.71 1.61 -6.94
C GLU A 8 5.06 3.00 -6.84
N LEU A 9 3.94 3.24 -7.53
CA LEU A 9 3.16 4.48 -7.36
C LEU A 9 2.66 4.65 -5.92
N PHE A 10 1.99 3.62 -5.39
CA PHE A 10 1.55 3.61 -4.00
C PHE A 10 2.69 3.88 -3.02
N TYR A 11 3.84 3.21 -3.20
CA TYR A 11 4.98 3.35 -2.31
C TYR A 11 5.61 4.74 -2.34
N MET A 12 5.55 5.45 -3.48
CA MET A 12 5.96 6.86 -3.56
C MET A 12 5.06 7.80 -2.73
N ASP A 13 3.79 7.45 -2.53
CA ASP A 13 2.85 8.23 -1.72
C ASP A 13 2.93 7.91 -0.21
N VAL A 14 3.56 6.79 0.15
CA VAL A 14 3.77 6.40 1.55
C VAL A 14 4.74 7.38 2.23
N LYS A 15 4.30 7.99 3.31
CA LYS A 15 5.10 8.92 4.12
C LYS A 15 5.81 8.18 5.26
N PRO A 16 6.99 8.64 5.72
CA PRO A 16 7.67 8.05 6.87
C PRO A 16 6.80 7.95 8.14
N SER A 17 5.85 8.86 8.32
CA SER A 17 4.89 8.84 9.44
C SER A 17 3.85 7.73 9.36
N MET A 18 3.71 7.08 8.20
CA MET A 18 2.83 5.93 8.00
C MET A 18 3.55 4.62 8.31
N ASN A 19 4.86 4.62 8.54
CA ASN A 19 5.58 3.38 8.80
C ASN A 19 5.21 2.79 10.18
N PRO A 20 5.23 1.45 10.33
CA PRO A 20 5.01 0.82 11.63
C PRO A 20 5.98 1.32 12.71
N PRO A 21 5.55 1.42 13.99
CA PRO A 21 6.33 2.03 15.08
C PRO A 21 7.72 1.44 15.36
N LEU A 22 8.03 0.25 14.82
CA LEU A 22 9.30 -0.46 14.99
C LEU A 22 10.15 -0.51 13.71
N MET A 23 9.69 0.10 12.62
CA MET A 23 10.44 0.15 11.38
C MET A 23 11.17 1.49 11.24
N PRO A 24 12.46 1.50 10.89
CA PRO A 24 13.22 2.74 10.78
C PRO A 24 12.58 3.68 9.75
N ARG A 25 12.58 4.99 10.07
CA ARG A 25 11.96 6.05 9.25
C ARG A 25 12.65 6.29 7.91
N HIS A 26 13.80 5.66 7.67
CA HIS A 26 14.64 5.87 6.49
C HIS A 26 14.82 4.57 5.72
N ASN A 27 14.21 4.55 4.52
CA ASN A 27 14.53 3.73 3.35
C ASN A 27 15.21 2.38 3.59
N CYS A 28 14.60 1.53 4.42
CA CYS A 28 15.03 0.14 4.56
C CYS A 28 14.19 -0.76 3.64
N GLU A 29 14.83 -1.74 3.01
CA GLU A 29 14.13 -2.73 2.17
C GLU A 29 12.99 -3.43 2.94
N GLY A 30 13.11 -3.55 4.26
CA GLY A 30 12.07 -4.10 5.13
C GLY A 30 10.76 -3.32 5.09
N VAL A 31 10.78 -1.99 5.03
CA VAL A 31 9.57 -1.16 4.91
C VAL A 31 8.94 -1.30 3.53
N LYS A 32 9.77 -1.36 2.48
CA LYS A 32 9.28 -1.57 1.12
C LYS A 32 8.62 -2.94 0.96
N THR A 33 9.27 -4.00 1.43
CA THR A 33 8.69 -5.35 1.48
C THR A 33 7.42 -5.36 2.32
N PHE A 34 7.43 -4.64 3.44
CA PHE A 34 6.25 -4.55 4.29
C PHE A 34 5.05 -3.98 3.53
N TRP A 35 5.22 -2.84 2.90
CA TRP A 35 4.14 -2.22 2.14
C TRP A 35 3.74 -3.03 0.91
N ARG A 36 4.70 -3.74 0.28
CA ARG A 36 4.43 -4.59 -0.88
C ARG A 36 3.49 -5.73 -0.56
N GLU A 37 3.71 -6.43 0.56
CA GLU A 37 2.84 -7.54 0.98
C GLU A 37 1.40 -7.07 1.21
N ARG A 38 1.23 -5.98 1.97
CA ARG A 38 -0.08 -5.35 2.24
C ARG A 38 -0.76 -4.89 0.96
N PHE A 39 0.00 -4.26 0.06
CA PHE A 39 -0.50 -3.82 -1.23
C PHE A 39 -0.99 -4.98 -2.09
N MET A 40 -0.21 -6.06 -2.19
CA MET A 40 -0.60 -7.23 -2.98
C MET A 40 -1.82 -7.93 -2.39
N ASN A 41 -1.92 -8.01 -1.05
CA ASN A 41 -3.12 -8.51 -0.41
C ASN A 41 -4.35 -7.66 -0.75
N ALA A 42 -4.24 -6.33 -0.67
CA ALA A 42 -5.33 -5.44 -1.09
C ALA A 42 -5.68 -5.60 -2.58
N TYR A 43 -4.68 -5.64 -3.47
CA TYR A 43 -4.87 -5.76 -4.91
C TYR A 43 -5.57 -7.06 -5.31
N TYR A 44 -5.28 -8.18 -4.64
CA TYR A 44 -5.91 -9.47 -4.87
C TYR A 44 -7.13 -9.75 -3.98
N GLY A 45 -7.59 -8.79 -3.17
CA GLY A 45 -8.75 -8.97 -2.27
C GLY A 45 -8.52 -9.99 -1.15
N ARG A 46 -7.28 -10.16 -0.69
CA ARG A 46 -6.92 -11.06 0.41
C ARG A 46 -7.01 -10.33 1.75
N GLN A 47 -7.58 -11.01 2.74
CA GLN A 47 -7.73 -10.48 4.07
C GLN A 47 -6.39 -10.52 4.84
N GLU A 48 -6.03 -9.41 5.48
CA GLU A 48 -4.89 -9.35 6.40
C GLU A 48 -5.20 -10.05 7.73
N PRO A 49 -4.20 -10.64 8.42
CA PRO A 49 -4.33 -11.03 9.81
C PRO A 49 -4.83 -9.86 10.68
N SER A 50 -5.59 -10.14 11.73
CA SER A 50 -6.20 -9.10 12.58
C SER A 50 -5.18 -8.09 13.13
N ALA A 51 -3.97 -8.52 13.46
CA ALA A 51 -2.89 -7.64 13.94
C ALA A 51 -2.35 -6.66 12.88
N LEU A 52 -2.63 -6.92 11.59
CA LEU A 52 -2.17 -6.13 10.45
C LEU A 52 -3.30 -5.41 9.71
N MET A 53 -4.54 -5.54 10.17
CA MET A 53 -5.72 -5.04 9.48
C MET A 53 -5.62 -3.54 9.16
N VAL A 54 -5.24 -2.72 10.14
CA VAL A 54 -5.07 -1.26 9.98
C VAL A 54 -4.03 -0.90 8.90
N TRP A 55 -3.02 -1.76 8.69
CA TRP A 55 -2.01 -1.56 7.65
C TRP A 55 -2.51 -2.01 6.27
N GLY A 56 -3.41 -2.99 6.22
CA GLY A 56 -4.08 -3.44 5.00
C GLY A 56 -5.11 -2.44 4.47
N GLU A 57 -5.75 -1.66 5.34
CA GLU A 57 -6.72 -0.62 4.95
C GLU A 57 -6.07 0.49 4.10
N VAL A 58 -4.81 0.82 4.36
CA VAL A 58 -4.08 1.89 3.66
C VAL A 58 -4.00 1.64 2.14
N PRO A 59 -3.46 0.51 1.63
CA PRO A 59 -3.46 0.24 0.20
C PRO A 59 -4.88 -0.02 -0.36
N GLN A 60 -5.83 -0.53 0.44
CA GLN A 60 -7.22 -0.68 -0.02
C GLN A 60 -7.84 0.68 -0.36
N MET A 61 -7.71 1.65 0.55
CA MET A 61 -8.19 3.02 0.33
C MET A 61 -7.47 3.71 -0.83
N TRP A 62 -6.15 3.53 -0.93
CA TRP A 62 -5.38 4.10 -2.03
C TRP A 62 -5.83 3.53 -3.39
N LEU A 63 -6.03 2.22 -3.50
CA LEU A 63 -6.53 1.57 -4.71
C LEU A 63 -7.94 2.05 -5.08
N ALA A 64 -8.83 2.22 -4.10
CA ALA A 64 -10.17 2.76 -4.34
C ALA A 64 -10.09 4.19 -4.91
N GLY A 65 -9.25 5.05 -4.33
CA GLY A 65 -9.02 6.41 -4.83
C GLY A 65 -8.39 6.44 -6.22
N TYR A 66 -7.41 5.58 -6.48
CA TYR A 66 -6.77 5.44 -7.78
C TYR A 66 -7.77 5.01 -8.87
N ASN A 67 -8.59 3.99 -8.59
CA ASN A 67 -9.60 3.51 -9.53
C ASN A 67 -10.67 4.59 -9.79
N HIS A 68 -11.16 5.26 -8.75
CA HIS A 68 -12.11 6.36 -8.91
C HIS A 68 -11.53 7.50 -9.76
N ALA A 69 -10.29 7.92 -9.51
CA ALA A 69 -9.64 8.96 -10.31
C ALA A 69 -9.47 8.54 -11.78
N LYS A 70 -9.14 7.26 -12.03
CA LYS A 70 -9.00 6.71 -13.38
C LYS A 70 -10.34 6.66 -14.13
N GLU A 71 -11.43 6.33 -13.44
CA GLU A 71 -12.78 6.27 -14.02
C GLU A 71 -13.37 7.65 -14.34
N ASN A 72 -12.92 8.70 -13.63
CA ASN A 72 -13.40 10.08 -13.82
C ASN A 72 -12.43 10.95 -14.64
N GLN A 73 -11.50 10.35 -15.40
CA GLN A 73 -10.59 11.04 -16.32
C GLN A 73 -11.11 11.12 -17.77
N ASP A 74 -12.38 10.78 -17.98
CA ASP A 74 -13.11 10.92 -19.25
C ASP A 74 -13.93 12.24 -19.32
#